data_AF-R6DR34-F1
#
_entry.id   AF-R6DR34-F1
#
_cell.length_a   1.000
_cell.length_b   1.000
_cell.length_c   1.000
_cell.angle_alpha   90.00
_cell.angle_beta   90.00
_cell.angle_gamma   90.00
#
_symmetry.space_group_name_H-M   'P 1'
#
loop_
_entity.id
_entity.type
_entity.pdbx_description
1 polymer ?
#
loop_
_entity_poly.entity_id
_entity_poly.type
_entity_poly.pdbx_seq_one_letter_code
_entity_poly.pdbx_strand_id
1 'polypeptide(L)'
;MNREYKATYDYLFDKEENLFYRDWRYFDKREANGKKVFWGRGNGWVLGGLVEILKELPKKDENRKFYAELFVKLATRVAGLQHPDGFWHASLLDPASYPSPETSCTTFIVYSIAYGINEGLLDKETYLPVMVKGWNALVSAVEPNGKLGYVQQIGADPKKVTRDMTEVYGVGAFLMAGNEIYKMAR
;
A
#
# COMPACT_ATOMS: atom_id res chain seq x y z
N MET A 1 -22.33 2.54 0.37
CA MET A 1 -20.88 2.44 0.61
C MET A 1 -20.56 2.15 2.08
N ASN A 2 -20.93 3.04 3.02
CA ASN A 2 -20.42 2.98 4.40
C ASN A 2 -20.75 1.69 5.17
N ARG A 3 -21.96 1.13 5.01
CA ARG A 3 -22.35 -0.12 5.68
C ARG A 3 -21.41 -1.29 5.32
N GLU A 4 -21.17 -1.50 4.03
CA GLU A 4 -20.35 -2.61 3.56
C GLU A 4 -18.86 -2.43 3.86
N TYR A 5 -18.38 -1.18 3.81
CA TYR A 5 -17.01 -0.87 4.22
C TYR A 5 -16.82 -1.16 5.71
N LYS A 6 -17.74 -0.71 6.57
CA LYS A 6 -17.68 -0.96 8.02
C LYS A 6 -17.76 -2.44 8.34
N ALA A 7 -18.65 -3.20 7.69
CA ALA A 7 -18.69 -4.66 7.87
C ALA A 7 -17.35 -5.33 7.51
N THR A 8 -16.70 -4.87 6.44
CA THR A 8 -15.37 -5.37 6.04
C THR A 8 -14.28 -4.97 7.04
N TYR A 9 -14.29 -3.71 7.51
CA TYR A 9 -13.38 -3.21 8.55
C TYR A 9 -13.53 -4.00 9.86
N ASP A 10 -14.76 -4.16 10.35
CA ASP A 10 -15.04 -4.85 11.61
C ASP A 10 -14.63 -6.32 11.56
N TYR A 11 -14.65 -6.93 10.37
CA TYR A 11 -14.32 -8.34 10.19
C TYR A 11 -12.84 -8.60 9.88
N LEU A 12 -12.20 -7.79 9.02
CA LEU A 12 -10.86 -8.07 8.47
C LEU A 12 -9.74 -7.17 9.00
N PHE A 13 -10.05 -6.04 9.65
CA PHE A 13 -9.02 -5.15 10.18
C PHE A 13 -8.48 -5.65 11.51
N ASP A 14 -7.19 -5.96 11.55
CA ASP A 14 -6.49 -6.32 12.77
C ASP A 14 -6.09 -5.05 13.53
N LYS A 15 -6.72 -4.81 14.69
CA LYS A 15 -6.52 -3.59 15.48
C LYS A 15 -5.17 -3.56 16.22
N GLU A 16 -4.52 -4.71 16.39
CA GLU A 16 -3.19 -4.78 17.02
C GLU A 16 -2.12 -4.41 15.99
N GLU A 17 -2.23 -4.99 14.80
CA GLU A 17 -1.24 -4.81 13.74
C GLU A 17 -1.51 -3.58 12.89
N ASN A 18 -2.73 -3.02 12.95
CA ASN A 18 -3.22 -1.95 12.07
C ASN A 18 -3.08 -2.30 10.58
N LEU A 19 -3.42 -3.54 10.23
CA LEU A 19 -3.38 -4.08 8.86
C LEU A 19 -4.66 -4.87 8.58
N PHE A 20 -5.00 -5.00 7.30
CA PHE A 20 -6.12 -5.81 6.84
C PHE A 20 -5.66 -7.21 6.44
N TYR A 21 -6.29 -8.23 7.02
CA TYR A 21 -6.26 -9.56 6.43
C TYR A 21 -6.92 -9.50 5.06
N ARG A 22 -6.41 -10.30 4.13
CA ARG A 22 -7.05 -10.42 2.82
C ARG A 22 -8.47 -10.96 2.92
N ASP A 23 -8.64 -12.00 3.73
CA ASP A 23 -9.90 -12.66 4.02
C ASP A 23 -9.75 -13.52 5.29
N TRP A 24 -10.87 -14.05 5.77
CA TRP A 24 -10.97 -14.80 7.04
C TRP A 24 -10.03 -16.02 7.13
N ARG A 25 -9.60 -16.58 6.00
CA ARG A 25 -8.75 -17.78 5.99
C ARG A 25 -7.34 -17.51 6.53
N TYR A 26 -6.99 -16.24 6.76
CA TYR A 26 -5.68 -15.83 7.24
C TYR A 26 -5.64 -15.52 8.74
N PHE A 27 -6.77 -15.53 9.46
CA PHE A 27 -6.81 -15.21 10.90
C PHE A 27 -5.91 -16.12 11.73
N ASP A 28 -5.95 -17.42 11.46
CA ASP A 28 -5.16 -18.41 12.20
C ASP A 28 -3.86 -18.80 11.49
N LYS A 29 -3.63 -18.27 10.28
CA LYS A 29 -2.40 -18.54 9.53
C LYS A 29 -1.27 -17.67 10.03
N ARG A 30 -0.06 -18.22 9.95
CA ARG A 30 1.17 -17.53 10.28
C ARG A 30 2.17 -17.68 9.14
N GLU A 31 3.01 -16.66 9.00
CA GLU A 31 4.21 -16.70 8.17
C GLU A 31 5.25 -17.65 8.79
N ALA A 32 6.32 -17.95 8.06
CA ALA A 32 7.37 -18.86 8.52
C ALA A 32 8.04 -18.35 9.83
N ASN A 33 8.11 -17.03 10.01
CA ASN A 33 8.63 -16.39 11.22
C ASN A 33 7.62 -16.30 12.39
N GLY A 34 6.43 -16.91 12.26
CA GLY A 34 5.39 -16.91 13.29
C GLY A 34 4.54 -15.64 13.37
N LYS A 35 4.76 -14.63 12.50
CA LYS A 35 3.93 -13.43 12.43
C LYS A 35 2.61 -13.69 11.68
N LYS A 36 1.63 -12.80 11.88
CA LYS A 36 0.35 -12.80 11.13
C LYS A 36 0.61 -12.55 9.63
N VAL A 37 -0.20 -13.15 8.76
CA VAL A 37 -0.04 -13.04 7.30
C VAL A 37 -0.76 -11.81 6.79
N PHE A 38 -0.01 -10.77 6.42
CA PHE A 38 -0.53 -9.57 5.77
C PHE A 38 0.08 -9.38 4.40
N TRP A 39 -0.77 -9.51 3.39
CA TRP A 39 -0.37 -9.36 2.00
C TRP A 39 -0.19 -7.88 1.65
N GLY A 40 0.98 -7.57 1.08
CA GLY A 40 1.36 -6.22 0.70
C GLY A 40 0.34 -5.57 -0.23
N ARG A 41 0.10 -6.17 -1.41
CA ARG A 41 -0.89 -5.63 -2.37
C ARG A 41 -2.30 -5.58 -1.80
N GLY A 42 -2.67 -6.50 -0.90
CA GLY A 42 -3.97 -6.47 -0.22
C GLY A 42 -4.17 -5.18 0.57
N ASN A 43 -3.17 -4.81 1.37
CA ASN A 43 -3.18 -3.56 2.12
C ASN A 43 -2.98 -2.33 1.21
N GLY A 44 -2.22 -2.47 0.12
CA GLY A 44 -2.11 -1.47 -0.94
C GLY A 44 -3.46 -1.11 -1.55
N TRP A 45 -4.31 -2.11 -1.86
CA TRP A 45 -5.67 -1.86 -2.36
C TRP A 45 -6.53 -1.08 -1.37
N VAL A 46 -6.46 -1.41 -0.07
CA VAL A 46 -7.21 -0.68 0.96
C VAL A 46 -6.72 0.77 1.04
N LEU A 47 -5.40 1.00 1.05
CA LEU A 47 -4.82 2.34 1.08
C LEU A 47 -5.19 3.17 -0.15
N GLY A 48 -5.01 2.62 -1.35
CA GLY A 48 -5.40 3.29 -2.59
C GLY A 48 -6.89 3.59 -2.63
N GLY A 49 -7.73 2.65 -2.19
CA GLY A 49 -9.18 2.85 -2.10
C GLY A 49 -9.56 3.94 -1.10
N LEU A 50 -8.89 4.02 0.06
CA LEU A 50 -9.11 5.09 1.04
C LEU A 50 -8.76 6.46 0.48
N VAL A 51 -7.71 6.56 -0.34
CA VAL A 51 -7.38 7.81 -1.05
C VAL A 51 -8.54 8.23 -1.96
N GLU A 52 -9.03 7.33 -2.82
CA GLU A 52 -10.14 7.64 -3.73
C GLU A 52 -11.40 8.05 -2.96
N ILE A 53 -11.73 7.33 -1.88
CA ILE A 53 -12.85 7.69 -1.00
C ILE A 53 -12.68 9.09 -0.43
N LEU A 54 -11.49 9.44 0.06
CA LEU A 54 -11.23 10.75 0.67
C LEU A 54 -11.20 11.91 -0.33
N LYS A 55 -10.86 11.64 -1.59
CA LYS A 55 -10.92 12.61 -2.70
C LYS A 55 -12.36 12.91 -3.11
N GLU A 56 -13.20 11.89 -3.17
CA GLU A 56 -14.58 12.01 -3.66
C GLU A 56 -15.59 12.39 -2.55
N LEU A 57 -15.34 12.00 -1.29
CA LEU A 57 -16.25 12.31 -0.20
C LEU A 57 -16.33 13.83 0.04
N PRO A 58 -17.55 14.39 0.17
CA PRO A 58 -17.72 15.78 0.56
C PRO A 58 -16.98 16.10 1.86
N LYS A 59 -16.34 17.28 1.95
CA LYS A 59 -15.57 17.70 3.13
C LYS A 59 -16.37 17.65 4.45
N LYS A 60 -17.69 17.82 4.38
CA LYS A 60 -18.61 17.81 5.53
C LYS A 60 -19.33 16.47 5.73
N ASP A 61 -18.96 15.42 5.00
CA ASP A 61 -19.54 14.09 5.19
C ASP A 61 -19.21 13.56 6.60
N GLU A 62 -20.22 13.07 7.31
CA GLU A 62 -20.10 12.59 8.69
C GLU A 62 -19.14 11.39 8.83
N ASN A 63 -18.95 10.61 7.75
CA ASN A 63 -18.12 9.42 7.72
C ASN A 63 -16.67 9.73 7.32
N ARG A 64 -16.39 10.95 6.81
CA ARG A 64 -15.04 11.34 6.37
C ARG A 64 -14.00 11.16 7.48
N LYS A 65 -14.38 11.46 8.73
CA LYS A 65 -13.51 11.28 9.90
C LYS A 65 -13.05 9.83 10.06
N PHE A 66 -13.97 8.87 9.93
CA PHE A 66 -13.65 7.44 10.03
C PHE A 66 -12.63 7.01 8.96
N TYR A 67 -12.84 7.43 7.71
CA TYR A 67 -11.93 7.07 6.61
C TYR A 67 -10.56 7.73 6.76
N ALA A 68 -10.51 9.00 7.19
CA ALA A 68 -9.25 9.69 7.42
C ALA A 68 -8.45 9.05 8.57
N GLU A 69 -9.10 8.72 9.69
CA GLU A 69 -8.45 8.04 10.81
C GLU A 69 -7.94 6.64 10.43
N LEU A 70 -8.73 5.88 9.67
CA LEU A 70 -8.32 4.57 9.16
C LEU A 70 -7.13 4.68 8.20
N PHE A 71 -7.19 5.65 7.29
CA PHE A 71 -6.10 5.96 6.37
C PHE A 71 -4.80 6.27 7.11
N VAL A 72 -4.84 7.19 8.09
CA VAL A 72 -3.65 7.56 8.87
C VAL A 72 -3.09 6.36 9.63
N LYS A 73 -3.93 5.55 10.27
CA LYS A 73 -3.49 4.33 10.98
C LYS A 73 -2.77 3.35 10.05
N LEU A 74 -3.39 3.05 8.90
CA LEU A 74 -2.84 2.09 7.95
C LEU A 74 -1.56 2.62 7.28
N ALA A 75 -1.56 3.89 6.87
CA ALA A 75 -0.40 4.56 6.26
C ALA A 75 0.79 4.62 7.23
N THR A 76 0.54 4.97 8.49
CA THR A 76 1.57 4.97 9.55
C THR A 76 2.16 3.58 9.73
N ARG A 77 1.30 2.56 9.77
CA ARG A 77 1.75 1.17 9.94
C ARG A 77 2.64 0.72 8.79
N VAL A 78 2.20 0.91 7.55
CA VAL A 78 2.99 0.46 6.39
C VAL A 78 4.28 1.28 6.25
N ALA A 79 4.29 2.58 6.57
CA ALA A 79 5.52 3.38 6.53
C ALA A 79 6.63 2.77 7.41
N GLY A 80 6.28 2.25 8.59
CA GLY A 80 7.20 1.56 9.49
C GLY A 80 7.63 0.15 9.04
N LEU A 81 7.09 -0.36 7.93
CA LEU A 81 7.38 -1.69 7.36
C LEU A 81 8.17 -1.62 6.04
N GLN A 82 8.64 -0.42 5.64
CA GLN A 82 9.43 -0.27 4.42
C GLN A 82 10.75 -1.03 4.55
N HIS A 83 11.09 -1.84 3.55
CA HIS A 83 12.34 -2.58 3.53
C HIS A 83 13.53 -1.65 3.25
N PRO A 84 14.78 -1.99 3.65
CA PRO A 84 15.96 -1.17 3.39
C PRO A 84 16.22 -0.82 1.92
N ASP A 85 15.77 -1.63 0.97
CA ASP A 85 15.85 -1.34 -0.47
C ASP A 85 14.78 -0.35 -0.99
N GLY A 86 13.83 0.04 -0.12
CA GLY A 86 12.76 1.01 -0.42
C GLY A 86 11.44 0.38 -0.85
N PHE A 87 11.41 -0.92 -1.14
CA PHE A 87 10.17 -1.62 -1.48
C PHE A 87 9.37 -2.02 -0.24
N TRP A 88 8.10 -2.33 -0.47
CA TRP A 88 7.31 -3.20 0.38
C TRP A 88 7.16 -4.54 -0.32
N HIS A 89 7.48 -5.61 0.39
CA HIS A 89 7.52 -6.94 -0.16
C HIS A 89 6.13 -7.60 -0.12
N ALA A 90 6.03 -8.77 -0.76
CA ALA A 90 4.75 -9.48 -0.87
C ALA A 90 4.13 -9.79 0.50
N SER A 91 4.93 -10.16 1.50
CA SER A 91 4.53 -10.21 2.92
C SER A 91 5.04 -8.96 3.65
N LEU A 92 4.14 -8.29 4.36
CA LEU A 92 4.48 -7.09 5.13
C LEU A 92 5.21 -7.39 6.45
N LEU A 93 4.97 -8.57 7.03
CA LEU A 93 5.56 -8.97 8.33
C LEU A 93 6.59 -10.09 8.21
N ASP A 94 6.78 -10.67 7.03
CA ASP A 94 7.85 -11.64 6.75
C ASP A 94 8.51 -11.41 5.39
N PRO A 95 9.17 -10.25 5.18
CA PRO A 95 9.87 -9.96 3.93
C PRO A 95 11.03 -10.92 3.67
N ALA A 96 11.57 -11.58 4.70
CA ALA A 96 12.66 -12.56 4.55
C ALA A 96 12.21 -13.80 3.78
N SER A 97 10.97 -14.27 3.98
CA SER A 97 10.38 -15.37 3.21
C SER A 97 10.04 -14.98 1.77
N TYR A 98 9.88 -13.68 1.49
CA TYR A 98 9.55 -13.14 0.18
C TYR A 98 10.48 -11.97 -0.18
N PRO A 99 11.79 -12.21 -0.37
CA PRO A 99 12.81 -11.15 -0.46
C PRO A 99 12.83 -10.43 -1.80
N SER A 100 12.00 -10.84 -2.77
CA SER A 100 11.93 -10.18 -4.07
C SER A 100 11.19 -8.84 -3.95
N PRO A 101 11.67 -7.79 -4.62
CA PRO A 101 10.90 -6.56 -4.77
C PRO A 101 9.49 -6.85 -5.29
N GLU A 102 8.53 -6.03 -4.85
CA GLU A 102 7.13 -6.15 -5.24
C GLU A 102 6.56 -4.75 -5.54
N THR A 103 6.42 -4.42 -6.82
CA THR A 103 6.07 -3.05 -7.22
C THR A 103 4.59 -2.77 -7.08
N SER A 104 3.69 -3.76 -7.12
CA SER A 104 2.24 -3.48 -7.03
C SER A 104 1.84 -2.93 -5.66
N CYS A 105 2.31 -3.56 -4.58
CA CYS A 105 2.17 -3.08 -3.21
C CYS A 105 2.86 -1.73 -3.01
N THR A 106 4.16 -1.67 -3.35
CA THR A 106 5.00 -0.47 -3.16
C THR A 106 4.37 0.74 -3.82
N THR A 107 3.82 0.56 -5.02
CA THR A 107 3.18 1.63 -5.77
C THR A 107 1.94 2.19 -5.08
N PHE A 108 1.02 1.34 -4.61
CA PHE A 108 -0.16 1.83 -3.88
C PHE A 108 0.24 2.54 -2.59
N ILE A 109 1.26 2.03 -1.88
CA ILE A 109 1.73 2.66 -0.64
C ILE A 109 2.35 4.03 -0.94
N VAL A 110 3.21 4.14 -1.94
CA VAL A 110 3.81 5.42 -2.36
C VAL A 110 2.73 6.42 -2.78
N TYR A 111 1.75 5.98 -3.57
CA TYR A 111 0.59 6.79 -3.95
C TYR A 111 -0.14 7.34 -2.73
N SER A 112 -0.47 6.47 -1.77
CA SER A 112 -1.20 6.86 -0.58
C SER A 112 -0.40 7.76 0.36
N ILE A 113 0.89 7.48 0.58
CA ILE A 113 1.73 8.38 1.38
C ILE A 113 1.84 9.75 0.71
N ALA A 114 2.02 9.80 -0.62
CA ALA A 114 2.08 11.05 -1.35
C ALA A 114 0.79 11.87 -1.20
N TYR A 115 -0.37 11.25 -1.41
CA TYR A 115 -1.66 11.89 -1.16
C TYR A 115 -1.80 12.39 0.28
N GLY A 116 -1.40 11.56 1.27
CA GLY A 116 -1.51 11.92 2.68
C GLY A 116 -0.68 13.15 3.04
N ILE A 117 0.51 13.30 2.46
CA ILE A 117 1.34 14.50 2.61
C ILE A 117 0.67 15.71 1.93
N ASN A 118 0.18 15.56 0.69
CA ASN A 118 -0.47 16.64 -0.06
C ASN A 118 -1.70 17.22 0.66
N GLU A 119 -2.50 16.36 1.30
CA GLU A 119 -3.71 16.75 2.02
C GLU A 119 -3.45 17.12 3.49
N GLY A 120 -2.21 17.09 3.96
CA GLY A 120 -1.86 17.36 5.35
C GLY A 120 -2.38 16.32 6.35
N LEU A 121 -2.72 15.11 5.87
CA LEU A 121 -3.10 13.98 6.71
C LEU A 121 -1.88 13.27 7.33
N LEU A 122 -0.73 13.39 6.68
CA LEU A 122 0.55 12.83 7.11
C LEU A 122 1.58 13.95 7.22
N ASP A 123 2.36 13.95 8.30
CA ASP A 123 3.41 14.94 8.53
C ASP A 123 4.52 14.84 7.45
N LYS A 124 4.80 15.96 6.79
CA LYS A 124 5.73 15.97 5.65
C LYS A 124 7.13 15.53 6.06
N GLU A 125 7.67 16.05 7.16
CA GLU A 125 9.06 15.75 7.57
C GLU A 125 9.25 14.27 7.90
N THR A 126 8.23 13.65 8.50
CA THR A 126 8.25 12.22 8.83
C THR A 126 8.11 11.33 7.60
N TYR A 127 7.17 11.65 6.70
CA TYR A 127 6.75 10.71 5.65
C TYR A 127 7.39 10.98 4.28
N LEU A 128 7.92 12.17 4.02
CA LEU A 128 8.59 12.49 2.76
C LEU A 128 9.80 11.58 2.49
N PRO A 129 10.69 11.28 3.45
CA PRO A 129 11.81 10.35 3.20
C PRO A 129 11.35 8.94 2.83
N VAL A 130 10.28 8.45 3.49
CA VAL A 130 9.69 7.12 3.22
C VAL A 130 9.13 7.07 1.80
N MET A 131 8.38 8.11 1.41
CA MET A 131 7.80 8.25 0.07
C MET A 131 8.88 8.32 -1.00
N VAL A 132 9.88 9.21 -0.83
CA VAL A 132 10.97 9.39 -1.80
C VAL A 132 11.76 8.10 -1.99
N LYS A 133 12.06 7.38 -0.89
CA LYS A 133 12.74 6.09 -0.96
C LYS A 133 11.94 5.06 -1.75
N GLY A 134 10.63 4.99 -1.51
CA GLY A 134 9.73 4.09 -2.26
C GLY A 134 9.62 4.48 -3.73
N TRP A 135 9.53 5.78 -4.03
CA TRP A 135 9.49 6.27 -5.41
C TRP A 135 10.76 5.94 -6.19
N ASN A 136 11.94 6.17 -5.59
CA ASN A 136 13.22 5.82 -6.22
C ASN A 136 13.34 4.32 -6.49
N ALA A 137 12.86 3.48 -5.56
CA ALA A 137 12.79 2.04 -5.75
C ALA A 137 11.90 1.68 -6.95
N LEU A 138 10.70 2.26 -7.06
CA LEU A 138 9.80 2.05 -8.20
C LEU A 138 10.41 2.49 -9.53
N VAL A 139 11.05 3.66 -9.59
CA VAL A 139 11.71 4.16 -10.80
C VAL A 139 12.83 3.20 -11.24
N SER A 140 13.59 2.62 -10.31
CA SER A 140 14.63 1.63 -10.63
C SER A 140 14.09 0.29 -11.18
N ALA A 141 12.79 0.04 -11.00
CA ALA A 141 12.09 -1.14 -11.51
C ALA A 141 11.47 -0.92 -12.90
N VAL A 142 11.57 0.30 -13.46
CA VAL A 142 11.14 0.58 -14.84
C VAL A 142 12.26 0.21 -15.80
N GLU A 143 11.94 -0.67 -16.76
CA GLU A 143 12.85 -1.08 -17.82
C GLU A 143 13.06 0.05 -18.84
N PRO A 144 14.17 0.04 -19.63
CA PRO A 144 14.44 1.08 -20.63
C PRO A 144 13.32 1.29 -21.66
N ASN A 145 12.48 0.27 -21.89
CA ASN A 145 11.33 0.35 -22.79
C ASN A 145 10.03 0.83 -22.11
N GLY A 146 10.11 1.27 -20.84
CA GLY A 146 8.98 1.77 -20.05
C GLY A 146 8.17 0.69 -19.32
N LYS A 147 8.50 -0.59 -19.45
CA LYS A 147 7.82 -1.67 -18.72
C LYS A 147 8.13 -1.59 -17.22
N LEU A 148 7.09 -1.55 -16.39
CA LEU A 148 7.25 -1.70 -14.94
C LEU A 148 7.42 -3.18 -14.59
N GLY A 149 8.59 -3.53 -14.04
CA GLY A 149 8.91 -4.88 -13.57
C GLY A 149 8.42 -5.17 -12.15
N TYR A 150 8.69 -6.39 -11.68
CA TYR A 150 8.38 -6.84 -10.32
C TYR A 150 6.91 -6.70 -9.88
N VAL A 151 5.96 -6.71 -10.82
CA VAL A 151 4.54 -6.68 -10.49
C VAL A 151 4.09 -8.12 -10.23
N GLN A 152 3.78 -8.47 -8.98
CA GLN A 152 3.27 -9.80 -8.69
C GLN A 152 1.98 -10.05 -9.49
N GLN A 153 1.89 -11.20 -10.16
CA GLN A 153 0.74 -11.65 -10.94
C GLN A 153 -0.56 -11.78 -10.11
N ILE A 154 -1.71 -11.92 -10.77
CA ILE A 154 -3.01 -12.09 -10.12
C ILE A 154 -2.93 -13.22 -9.10
N GLY A 155 -3.40 -12.96 -7.88
CA GLY A 155 -3.15 -13.87 -6.79
C GLY A 155 -3.83 -13.47 -5.50
N ALA A 156 -3.47 -14.23 -4.48
CA ALA A 156 -4.29 -14.43 -3.32
C ALA A 156 -3.53 -14.29 -1.99
N ASP A 157 -2.24 -14.12 -2.08
CA ASP A 157 -1.31 -14.32 -1.00
C ASP A 157 0.07 -13.82 -1.46
N PRO A 158 1.00 -13.61 -0.52
CA PRO A 158 2.39 -13.37 -0.86
C PRO A 158 2.94 -14.49 -1.75
N LYS A 159 3.56 -14.13 -2.88
CA LYS A 159 4.23 -15.07 -3.79
C LYS A 159 5.58 -14.50 -4.21
N LYS A 160 6.44 -15.37 -4.74
CA LYS A 160 7.69 -14.96 -5.38
C LYS A 160 7.41 -14.12 -6.62
N VAL A 161 8.26 -13.13 -6.86
CA VAL A 161 8.15 -12.15 -7.95
C VAL A 161 9.47 -12.08 -8.69
N THR A 162 9.40 -11.84 -10.00
CA THR A 162 10.57 -11.71 -10.87
C THR A 162 10.52 -10.38 -11.61
N ARG A 163 11.69 -9.92 -12.06
CA ARG A 163 11.85 -8.60 -12.68
C ARG A 163 11.01 -8.44 -13.94
N ASP A 164 10.85 -9.51 -14.71
CA ASP A 164 10.10 -9.52 -15.97
C ASP A 164 8.59 -9.59 -15.79
N MET A 165 8.09 -9.87 -14.58
CA MET A 165 6.64 -9.86 -14.32
C MET A 165 6.08 -8.44 -14.32
N THR A 166 5.01 -8.24 -15.07
CA THR A 166 4.24 -6.98 -15.12
C THR A 166 2.75 -7.30 -15.14
N GLU A 167 1.93 -6.33 -14.71
CA GLU A 167 0.47 -6.38 -14.80
C GLU A 167 -0.12 -4.97 -14.89
N VAL A 168 -1.28 -4.85 -15.54
CA VAL A 168 -1.93 -3.56 -15.82
C VAL A 168 -2.28 -2.77 -14.56
N TYR A 169 -2.65 -3.45 -13.47
CA TYR A 169 -2.95 -2.78 -12.20
C TYR A 169 -1.70 -2.18 -11.54
N GLY A 170 -0.53 -2.80 -11.72
CA GLY A 170 0.73 -2.25 -11.24
C GLY A 170 1.09 -0.96 -11.98
N VAL A 171 0.96 -0.98 -13.30
CA VAL A 171 1.17 0.21 -14.16
C VAL A 171 0.19 1.32 -13.83
N GLY A 172 -1.10 1.01 -13.68
CA GLY A 172 -2.13 1.99 -13.32
C GLY A 172 -1.83 2.67 -11.99
N ALA A 173 -1.49 1.88 -10.96
CA ALA A 173 -1.09 2.43 -9.68
C ALA A 173 0.18 3.30 -9.78
N PHE A 174 1.12 2.95 -10.68
CA PHE A 174 2.41 3.66 -10.80
C PHE A 174 2.19 5.06 -11.36
N LEU A 175 1.28 5.18 -12.32
CA LEU A 175 0.82 6.47 -12.83
C LEU A 175 0.09 7.30 -11.76
N MET A 176 -0.73 6.67 -10.90
CA MET A 176 -1.37 7.36 -9.78
C MET A 176 -0.34 7.92 -8.78
N ALA A 177 0.67 7.12 -8.42
CA ALA A 177 1.77 7.57 -7.56
C ALA A 177 2.53 8.75 -8.18
N GLY A 178 2.92 8.63 -9.44
CA GLY A 178 3.61 9.70 -10.17
C GLY A 178 2.81 11.00 -10.24
N ASN A 179 1.48 10.91 -10.39
CA ASN A 179 0.61 12.09 -10.40
C ASN A 179 0.62 12.82 -9.06
N GLU A 180 0.48 12.13 -7.93
CA GLU A 180 0.52 12.77 -6.60
C GLU A 180 1.89 13.38 -6.29
N ILE A 181 2.97 12.70 -6.68
CA ILE A 181 4.33 13.22 -6.50
C ILE A 181 4.56 14.45 -7.38
N TYR A 182 4.04 14.45 -8.60
CA TYR A 182 4.16 15.59 -9.50
C TYR A 182 3.47 16.85 -8.95
N LYS A 183 2.36 16.71 -8.22
CA LYS A 183 1.69 17.83 -7.53
C LYS A 183 2.56 18.45 -6.44
N MET A 184 3.44 17.68 -5.78
CA MET A 184 4.35 18.19 -4.74
C MET A 184 5.52 19.01 -5.29
N ALA A 185 5.93 18.70 -6.51
CA ALA A 185 7.09 19.32 -7.15
C ALA A 185 6.74 20.66 -7.84
N ARG A 186 5.46 21.02 -7.89
CA ARG A 186 4.95 22.29 -8.40
C ARG A 186 4.75 23.28 -7.26
#